data_AF-A0A6N9DJC1-F1
#
_entry.id   AF-A0A6N9DJC1-F1
#
_cell.length_a   1.000
_cell.length_b   1.000
_cell.length_c   1.000
_cell.angle_alpha   90.00
_cell.angle_beta   90.00
_cell.angle_gamma   90.00
#
_symmetry.space_group_name_H-M   'P 1'
#
loop_
_entity.id
_entity.type
_entity.pdbx_description
1 polymer ?
#
loop_
_entity_poly.entity_id
_entity_poly.type
_entity_poly.pdbx_seq_one_letter_code
_entity_poly.pdbx_strand_id
1 'polypeptide(L)' 'MPRIKSGIFIMPFHPPEKPIAQTYDEDMELVIRADELGFDEFWIGEH' A
#
# COMPACT_ATOMS: atom_id res chain seq x y z
N MET A 1 9.21 12.56 24.61
CA MET A 1 7.84 12.46 24.06
C MET A 1 7.75 11.13 23.31
N PRO A 2 6.63 10.39 23.36
CA PRO A 2 6.47 9.19 22.55
C PRO A 2 6.52 9.53 21.06
N ARG A 3 7.10 8.64 20.24
CA ARG A 3 7.13 8.77 18.78
C ARG A 3 5.70 8.77 18.23
N ILE A 4 5.38 9.72 17.36
CA ILE A 4 4.12 9.72 16.59
C ILE A 4 4.23 8.60 15.54
N LYS A 5 3.23 7.72 15.49
CA LYS A 5 3.15 6.66 14.48
C LYS A 5 2.55 7.19 13.17
N SER A 6 3.03 6.68 12.05
CA SER A 6 2.56 7.03 10.71
C SER A 6 2.14 5.78 9.95
N GLY A 7 1.02 5.84 9.23
CA GLY A 7 0.54 4.74 8.38
C GLY A 7 0.14 5.21 6.99
N ILE A 8 0.03 4.25 6.06
CA ILE A 8 -0.43 4.46 4.69
C ILE A 8 -1.81 3.79 4.52
N PHE A 9 -2.69 4.46 3.76
CA PHE A 9 -3.94 3.88 3.28
C PHE A 9 -4.02 4.05 1.77
N ILE A 10 -4.35 2.97 1.05
CA ILE A 10 -4.66 3.00 -0.38
C ILE A 10 -6.08 2.50 -0.64
N MET A 11 -6.73 3.09 -1.64
CA MET A 11 -7.92 2.48 -2.25
C MET A 11 -7.46 1.39 -3.23
N PRO A 12 -8.18 0.26 -3.36
CA PRO A 12 -7.87 -0.77 -4.34
C PRO A 12 -8.29 -0.29 -5.74
N PHE A 13 -7.47 0.58 -6.34
CA PHE A 13 -7.74 1.21 -7.62
C PHE A 13 -6.91 0.57 -8.72
N HIS A 14 -7.57 -0.25 -9.55
CA HIS A 14 -6.93 -1.02 -10.61
C HIS A 14 -7.38 -0.50 -11.98
N PRO A 15 -6.48 0.10 -12.79
CA PRO A 15 -6.83 0.58 -14.13
C PRO A 15 -7.34 -0.56 -15.02
N PRO A 16 -8.48 -0.39 -15.73
CA PRO A 16 -9.10 -1.46 -16.50
C PRO A 16 -8.27 -1.93 -17.71
N GLU A 17 -7.37 -1.07 -18.21
CA GLU A 17 -6.44 -1.36 -19.30
C GLU A 17 -5.22 -2.18 -18.86
N LYS A 18 -5.01 -2.36 -17.55
CA LYS A 18 -3.86 -3.06 -16.98
C LYS A 18 -4.24 -4.49 -16.56
N PRO A 19 -3.38 -5.49 -16.77
CA PRO A 19 -3.59 -6.82 -16.21
C PRO A 19 -3.74 -6.77 -14.68
N ILE A 20 -4.77 -7.40 -14.13
CA ILE A 20 -5.04 -7.40 -12.68
C ILE A 20 -3.90 -8.00 -11.84
N ALA A 21 -3.18 -8.99 -12.37
CA ALA A 21 -2.03 -9.56 -11.68
C ALA A 21 -0.92 -8.51 -11.47
N GLN A 22 -0.71 -7.64 -12.46
CA GLN A 22 0.27 -6.57 -12.36
C GLN A 22 -0.11 -5.56 -11.28
N THR A 23 -1.40 -5.24 -11.10
CA THR A 23 -1.79 -4.30 -10.05
C THR A 23 -1.58 -4.87 -8.65
N TYR A 24 -1.78 -6.18 -8.47
CA TYR A 24 -1.45 -6.83 -7.20
C TYR A 24 0.06 -6.86 -6.92
N ASP A 25 0.88 -7.07 -7.95
CA ASP A 25 2.34 -6.97 -7.81
C ASP A 25 2.76 -5.55 -7.40
N GLU A 26 2.17 -4.52 -8.02
CA GLU A 26 2.41 -3.10 -7.68
C GLU A 26 1.93 -2.76 -6.25
N ASP A 27 0.77 -3.27 -5.82
CA ASP A 27 0.27 -3.11 -4.46
C ASP A 27 1.25 -3.74 -3.44
N MET A 28 1.79 -4.92 -3.73
CA MET A 28 2.79 -5.59 -2.89
C MET A 28 4.13 -4.85 -2.87
N GLU A 29 4.59 -4.35 -4.01
CA GLU A 29 5.78 -3.50 -4.08
C GLU A 29 5.62 -2.26 -3.19
N LEU A 30 4.46 -1.62 -3.20
CA LEU A 30 4.18 -0.46 -2.35
C LEU A 30 4.21 -0.80 -0.86
N VAL A 31 3.68 -1.97 -0.45
CA VAL A 31 3.76 -2.46 0.94
C VAL A 31 5.22 -2.63 1.37
N ILE A 32 6.05 -3.26 0.54
CA ILE A 32 7.48 -3.48 0.83
C ILE A 32 8.19 -2.12 0.96
N ARG A 33 7.93 -1.19 0.05
CA ARG A 33 8.53 0.15 0.11
C ARG A 33 8.08 0.94 1.35
N ALA A 34 6.84 0.76 1.80
CA ALA A 34 6.36 1.38 3.03
C ALA A 34 7.10 0.86 4.28
N ASP A 35 7.37 -0.45 4.33
CA ASP A 35 8.16 -1.07 5.40
C ASP A 35 9.62 -0.55 5.40
N GLU A 36 10.27 -0.51 4.23
CA GLU A 36 11.63 0.04 4.09
C GLU A 36 11.73 1.51 4.51
N LEU A 37 10.65 2.28 4.34
CA LEU A 37 10.56 3.69 4.74
C LEU A 37 10.20 3.89 6.22
N GLY A 38 9.88 2.82 6.95
CA GLY A 38 9.60 2.86 8.39
C GLY A 38 8.20 3.33 8.78
N PHE A 39 7.20 3.13 7.91
CA PHE A 39 5.80 3.29 8.28
C PHE A 39 5.38 2.19 9.27
N ASP A 40 4.51 2.54 10.21
CA ASP A 40 4.08 1.64 11.28
C ASP A 40 2.93 0.71 10.83
N GLU A 41 2.13 1.15 9.86
CA GLU A 41 0.92 0.44 9.41
C GLU A 41 0.67 0.66 7.92
N PHE A 42 0.08 -0.34 7.26
CA PHE A 42 -0.36 -0.28 5.87
C PHE A 42 -1.76 -0.86 5.74
N TRP A 43 -2.67 -0.11 5.12
CA TRP A 43 -4.08 -0.46 4.99
C TRP A 43 -4.52 -0.41 3.52
N ILE A 44 -5.25 -1.44 3.08
CA ILE A 44 -5.85 -1.51 1.74
C ILE A 44 -7.36 -1.59 1.93
N GLY A 45 -8.10 -0.71 1.24
CA GLY A 45 -9.57 -0.77 1.24
C GLY A 45 -10.11 -2.00 0.49
N GLU A 46 -11.36 -2.36 0.77
CA GLU A 46 -12.16 -3.34 0.03
C GLU A 46 -13.42 -2.62 -0.50
N HIS A 47 -13.82 -2.89 -1.74
CA HIS A 47 -15.08 -2.41 -2.33
C HIS A 47 -16.03 -3.56 -2.60
#